data_AF-A0A3M8B4P9-F1
#
_entry.id   AF-A0A3M8B4P9-F1
#
_cell.length_a   1.000
_cell.length_b   1.000
_cell.length_c   1.000
_cell.angle_alpha   90.00
_cell.angle_beta   90.00
_cell.angle_gamma   90.00
#
_symmetry.space_group_name_H-M   'P 1'
#
loop_
_entity.id
_entity.type
_entity.pdbx_description
1 polymer ?
#
loop_
_entity_poly.entity_id
_entity_poly.type
_entity_poly.pdbx_seq_one_letter_code
_entity_poly.pdbx_strand_id
1 'polypeptide(L)'
;MDESRLFKQFISSAEQVWTQIAASPRGKVVYTVNGVDYTPLPDKYNTKRKISRIFRRYWGKQLTETMIRNLGLRVLKGKLCIPYRPIPPLPCIVQSIQVKGNRPNQRLVAAILVGGEKKTRVDYRLIRAGDTDSFTIMKRSGREGDIRYRPSVEAPKAVSMLATNSAGKPVPKPMLHPAAKPGPKQARKPKRKGKKRLLKTP
;
A
#
# COMPACT_ATOMS: atom_id res chain seq x y z
N MET A 1 -7.08 33.20 -9.86
CA MET A 1 -6.27 32.08 -10.38
C MET A 1 -7.22 30.98 -10.83
N ASP A 2 -7.11 30.53 -12.08
CA ASP A 2 -8.01 29.52 -12.64
C ASP A 2 -7.80 28.17 -11.93
N GLU A 3 -8.87 27.58 -11.39
CA GLU A 3 -8.87 26.27 -10.71
C GLU A 3 -8.30 25.16 -11.62
N SER A 4 -8.52 25.27 -12.94
CA SER A 4 -7.97 24.37 -13.95
C SER A 4 -6.44 24.40 -14.03
N ARG A 5 -5.82 25.59 -13.92
CA ARG A 5 -4.34 25.74 -13.91
C ARG A 5 -3.75 25.15 -12.64
N LEU A 6 -4.40 25.36 -11.50
CA LEU A 6 -3.99 24.78 -10.22
C LEU A 6 -4.01 23.25 -10.28
N PHE A 7 -5.09 22.64 -10.75
CA PHE A 7 -5.16 21.18 -10.90
C PHE A 7 -4.17 20.65 -11.94
N LYS A 8 -3.88 21.41 -13.00
CA LYS A 8 -2.90 21.01 -14.02
C LYS A 8 -1.52 20.86 -13.40
N GLN A 9 -1.07 21.86 -12.65
CA GLN A 9 0.21 21.82 -11.96
C GLN A 9 0.23 20.72 -10.90
N PHE A 10 -0.80 20.66 -10.05
CA PHE A 10 -0.91 19.68 -8.98
C PHE A 10 -0.85 18.23 -9.49
N ILE A 11 -1.65 17.87 -10.49
CA ILE A 11 -1.67 16.51 -11.06
C ILE A 11 -0.35 16.20 -11.78
N SER A 12 0.21 17.16 -12.54
CA SER A 12 1.50 16.98 -13.21
C SER A 12 2.61 16.66 -12.21
N SER A 13 2.72 17.44 -11.13
CA SER A 13 3.68 17.16 -10.05
C SER A 13 3.43 15.81 -9.39
N ALA A 14 2.16 15.48 -9.11
CA ALA A 14 1.80 14.22 -8.47
C ALA A 14 2.23 12.99 -9.31
N GLU A 15 2.01 13.04 -10.62
CA GLU A 15 2.35 11.96 -11.55
C GLU A 15 3.87 11.82 -11.76
N GLN A 16 4.61 12.93 -11.78
CA GLN A 16 6.06 12.93 -11.98
C GLN A 16 6.84 12.40 -10.78
N VAL A 17 6.36 12.59 -9.55
CA VAL A 17 7.10 12.25 -8.32
C VAL A 17 7.55 10.80 -8.28
N TRP A 18 6.73 9.87 -8.78
CA TRP A 18 7.11 8.45 -8.83
C TRP A 18 8.32 8.23 -9.73
N THR A 19 8.28 8.77 -10.94
CA THR A 19 9.36 8.65 -11.93
C THR A 19 10.63 9.35 -11.45
N GLN A 20 10.50 10.50 -10.77
CA GLN A 20 11.61 11.20 -10.17
C GLN A 20 12.33 10.38 -9.09
N ILE A 21 11.59 9.63 -8.27
CA ILE A 21 12.18 8.72 -7.27
C ILE A 21 12.82 7.53 -7.98
N ALA A 22 12.12 6.94 -8.96
CA ALA A 22 12.61 5.78 -9.68
C ALA A 22 13.90 6.05 -10.48
N ALA A 23 14.02 7.24 -11.08
CA ALA A 23 15.20 7.69 -11.83
C ALA A 23 16.26 8.40 -10.97
N SER A 24 16.07 8.46 -9.65
CA SER A 24 16.99 9.15 -8.74
C SER A 24 18.32 8.48 -8.42
N PRO A 25 18.49 7.14 -8.51
CA PRO A 25 19.79 6.53 -8.26
C PRO A 25 20.79 7.02 -9.30
N ARG A 26 21.83 7.72 -8.83
CA ARG A 26 22.91 8.26 -9.69
C ARG A 26 24.29 7.72 -9.32
N GLY A 27 24.36 6.52 -8.76
CA GLY A 27 25.61 5.93 -8.25
C GLY A 27 26.03 4.67 -8.99
N LYS A 28 27.36 4.45 -9.12
CA LYS A 28 27.99 3.23 -9.65
C LYS A 28 27.78 1.98 -8.80
N VAL A 29 27.38 2.12 -7.53
CA VAL A 29 27.25 0.98 -6.61
C VAL A 29 26.02 0.17 -7.00
N VAL A 30 26.25 -0.96 -7.65
CA VAL A 30 25.23 -1.93 -8.04
C VAL A 30 25.37 -3.15 -7.15
N TYR A 31 24.26 -3.60 -6.58
CA TYR A 31 24.14 -4.86 -5.87
C TYR A 31 23.31 -5.81 -6.72
N THR A 32 23.92 -6.88 -7.22
CA THR A 32 23.20 -7.90 -7.98
C THR A 32 22.61 -8.93 -7.02
N VAL A 33 21.29 -9.10 -7.05
CA VAL A 33 20.56 -10.10 -6.24
C VAL A 33 19.59 -10.82 -7.16
N ASN A 34 19.74 -12.14 -7.28
CA ASN A 34 18.93 -13.01 -8.14
C ASN A 34 18.91 -12.52 -9.60
N GLY A 35 20.07 -12.11 -10.14
CA GLY A 35 20.19 -11.60 -11.51
C GLY A 35 19.56 -10.22 -11.76
N VAL A 36 19.10 -9.52 -10.71
CA VAL A 36 18.60 -8.16 -10.81
C VAL A 36 19.57 -7.21 -10.12
N ASP A 37 19.95 -6.17 -10.84
CA ASP A 37 20.82 -5.11 -10.35
C ASP A 37 20.03 -4.10 -9.51
N TYR A 38 20.55 -3.74 -8.35
CA TYR A 38 19.95 -2.77 -7.44
C TYR A 38 20.92 -1.62 -7.18
N THR A 39 20.41 -0.39 -7.24
CA THR A 39 21.18 0.82 -6.95
C THR A 39 20.67 1.50 -5.69
N PRO A 40 21.55 2.01 -4.82
CA PRO A 40 21.15 2.71 -3.60
C PRO A 40 20.49 4.05 -3.93
N LEU A 41 19.46 4.38 -3.18
CA LEU A 41 18.77 5.66 -3.28
C LEU A 41 19.54 6.78 -2.57
N PRO A 42 19.45 8.04 -3.05
CA PRO A 42 20.06 9.19 -2.39
C PRO A 42 19.41 9.49 -1.03
N ASP A 43 20.06 10.30 -0.20
CA ASP A 43 19.62 10.58 1.19
C ASP A 43 18.20 11.13 1.32
N LYS A 44 17.73 11.85 0.29
CA LYS A 44 16.34 12.33 0.20
C LYS A 44 15.32 11.18 0.18
N TYR A 45 15.70 10.00 -0.31
CA TYR A 45 14.84 8.83 -0.48
C TYR A 45 15.37 7.57 0.24
N ASN A 46 16.32 7.72 1.16
CA ASN A 46 17.02 6.58 1.79
C ASN A 46 16.15 5.70 2.72
N THR A 47 14.89 6.06 2.98
CA THR A 47 13.96 5.25 3.77
C THR A 47 12.57 5.22 3.13
N LYS A 48 11.86 4.10 3.31
CA LYS A 48 10.44 3.97 2.89
C LYS A 48 9.57 5.05 3.52
N ARG A 49 9.86 5.46 4.76
CA ARG A 49 9.16 6.54 5.46
C ARG A 49 9.31 7.90 4.75
N LYS A 50 10.52 8.26 4.31
CA LYS A 50 10.74 9.51 3.54
C LYS A 50 9.99 9.48 2.22
N ILE A 51 10.10 8.38 1.48
CA ILE A 51 9.38 8.19 0.20
C ILE A 51 7.87 8.29 0.41
N SER A 52 7.34 7.59 1.42
CA SER A 52 5.92 7.66 1.78
C SER A 52 5.47 9.08 2.08
N ARG A 53 6.24 9.84 2.87
CA ARG A 53 5.91 11.25 3.18
C ARG A 53 5.80 12.11 1.92
N ILE A 54 6.64 11.87 0.91
CA ILE A 54 6.59 12.60 -0.36
C ILE A 54 5.33 12.23 -1.14
N PHE A 55 5.03 10.94 -1.29
CA PHE A 55 3.80 10.51 -1.97
C PHE A 55 2.53 11.00 -1.25
N ARG A 56 2.50 11.00 0.08
CA ARG A 56 1.34 11.42 0.88
C ARG A 56 1.00 12.91 0.73
N ARG A 57 1.87 13.74 0.15
CA ARG A 57 1.55 15.14 -0.21
C ARG A 57 0.51 15.24 -1.32
N TYR A 58 0.44 14.23 -2.18
CA TYR A 58 -0.43 14.22 -3.35
C TYR A 58 -1.45 13.08 -3.31
N TRP A 59 -1.08 11.94 -2.70
CA TRP A 59 -1.80 10.69 -2.87
C TRP A 59 -2.38 10.16 -1.55
N GLY A 60 -3.55 9.55 -1.65
CA GLY A 60 -4.17 8.77 -0.59
C GLY A 60 -3.28 7.62 -0.10
N LYS A 61 -3.55 7.11 1.10
CA LYS A 61 -2.74 6.05 1.75
C LYS A 61 -2.61 4.80 0.86
N GLN A 62 -3.72 4.32 0.33
CA GLN A 62 -3.78 3.12 -0.51
C GLN A 62 -2.95 3.24 -1.80
N LEU A 63 -3.05 4.39 -2.48
CA LEU A 63 -2.27 4.65 -3.70
C LEU A 63 -0.78 4.80 -3.37
N THR A 64 -0.46 5.46 -2.26
CA THR A 64 0.91 5.59 -1.75
C THR A 64 1.55 4.22 -1.51
N GLU A 65 0.86 3.34 -0.77
CA GLU A 65 1.36 1.99 -0.48
C GLU A 65 1.56 1.17 -1.76
N THR A 66 0.64 1.29 -2.71
CA THR A 66 0.75 0.62 -4.01
C THR A 66 1.95 1.13 -4.81
N MET A 67 2.13 2.45 -4.91
CA MET A 67 3.29 3.04 -5.58
C MET A 67 4.62 2.64 -4.96
N ILE A 68 4.71 2.61 -3.63
CA ILE A 68 5.92 2.19 -2.90
C ILE A 68 6.24 0.72 -3.18
N ARG A 69 5.23 -0.15 -3.22
CA ARG A 69 5.42 -1.56 -3.57
C ARG A 69 5.91 -1.72 -5.00
N ASN A 70 5.31 -0.96 -5.93
CA ASN A 70 5.66 -1.00 -7.35
C ASN A 70 7.05 -0.42 -7.67
N LEU A 71 7.66 0.36 -6.75
CA LEU A 71 9.08 0.72 -6.85
C LEU A 71 10.01 -0.49 -6.65
N GLY A 72 9.54 -1.61 -6.09
CA GLY A 72 10.38 -2.81 -5.91
C GLY A 72 11.54 -2.62 -4.92
N LEU A 73 11.37 -1.73 -3.94
CA LEU A 73 12.42 -1.35 -3.00
C LEU A 73 12.90 -2.52 -2.14
N ARG A 74 14.22 -2.68 -2.02
CA ARG A 74 14.88 -3.68 -1.15
C ARG A 74 15.91 -3.03 -0.26
N VAL A 75 16.14 -3.59 0.92
CA VAL A 75 17.23 -3.17 1.80
C VAL A 75 18.41 -4.10 1.59
N LEU A 76 19.53 -3.57 1.12
CA LEU A 76 20.76 -4.31 0.83
C LEU A 76 21.92 -3.63 1.56
N LYS A 77 22.67 -4.40 2.37
CA LYS A 77 23.80 -3.89 3.18
C LYS A 77 23.44 -2.62 3.98
N GLY A 78 22.25 -2.61 4.58
CA GLY A 78 21.74 -1.47 5.36
C GLY A 78 21.26 -0.25 4.56
N LYS A 79 21.36 -0.27 3.22
CA LYS A 79 20.90 0.81 2.34
C LYS A 79 19.61 0.43 1.61
N LEU A 80 18.72 1.41 1.43
CA LEU A 80 17.52 1.22 0.62
C LEU A 80 17.88 1.36 -0.86
N CYS A 81 17.60 0.32 -1.62
CA CYS A 81 17.93 0.22 -3.04
C CYS A 81 16.68 0.00 -3.88
N ILE A 82 16.77 0.39 -5.15
CA ILE A 82 15.75 0.20 -6.17
C ILE A 82 16.33 -0.61 -7.33
N PRO A 83 15.57 -1.49 -7.98
CA PRO A 83 16.05 -2.22 -9.15
C PRO A 83 16.42 -1.26 -10.28
N TYR A 84 17.59 -1.44 -10.86
CA TYR A 84 18.02 -0.74 -12.06
C TYR A 84 17.28 -1.32 -13.26
N ARG A 85 16.33 -0.55 -13.80
CA ARG A 85 15.54 -0.93 -14.97
C ARG A 85 15.24 0.32 -15.81
N PRO A 86 15.22 0.20 -17.15
CA PRO A 86 14.72 1.27 -17.99
C PRO A 86 13.26 1.53 -17.65
N ILE A 87 12.93 2.78 -17.31
CA ILE A 87 11.55 3.19 -17.03
C ILE A 87 10.90 3.49 -18.38
N PRO A 88 9.79 2.83 -18.73
CA PRO A 88 9.09 3.13 -19.98
C PRO A 88 8.56 4.57 -19.98
N PRO A 89 8.27 5.18 -21.14
CA PRO A 89 7.63 6.48 -21.20
C PRO A 89 6.22 6.38 -20.57
N LEU A 90 6.09 6.90 -19.34
CA LEU A 90 4.84 6.88 -18.59
C LEU A 90 4.06 8.18 -18.82
N PRO A 91 2.72 8.14 -18.84
CA PRO A 91 1.90 9.33 -18.96
C PRO A 91 2.03 10.17 -17.67
N CYS A 92 2.89 11.20 -17.73
CA CYS A 92 3.23 12.05 -16.59
C CYS A 92 2.90 13.53 -16.83
N ILE A 93 2.79 13.96 -18.08
CA ILE A 93 2.57 15.37 -18.44
C ILE A 93 1.09 15.59 -18.69
N VAL A 94 0.48 16.55 -17.98
CA VAL A 94 -0.92 16.92 -18.19
C VAL A 94 -1.03 17.88 -19.38
N GLN A 95 -1.70 17.47 -20.45
CA GLN A 95 -1.97 18.33 -21.61
C GLN A 95 -3.19 19.23 -21.35
N SER A 96 -4.31 18.62 -20.97
CA SER A 96 -5.57 19.32 -20.70
C SER A 96 -6.28 18.75 -19.48
N ILE A 97 -7.16 19.58 -18.88
CA ILE A 97 -7.97 19.24 -17.73
C ILE A 97 -9.40 19.71 -17.96
N GLN A 98 -10.35 18.91 -17.50
CA GLN A 98 -11.76 19.22 -17.43
C GLN A 98 -12.28 18.87 -16.03
N VAL A 99 -12.88 19.84 -15.34
CA VAL A 99 -13.56 19.58 -14.06
C VAL A 99 -14.94 19.04 -14.38
N LYS A 100 -15.18 17.76 -14.05
CA LYS A 100 -16.45 17.05 -14.29
C LYS A 100 -17.48 17.29 -13.19
N GLY A 101 -17.01 17.52 -11.96
CA GLY A 101 -17.90 17.66 -10.82
C GLY A 101 -17.23 18.42 -9.68
N ASN A 102 -17.96 19.39 -9.15
CA ASN A 102 -17.55 20.24 -8.06
C ASN A 102 -18.47 20.00 -6.86
N ARG A 103 -17.93 19.44 -5.77
CA ARG A 103 -18.61 19.25 -4.48
C ARG A 103 -17.77 19.91 -3.38
N PRO A 104 -18.36 20.32 -2.24
CA PRO A 104 -17.66 21.11 -1.22
C PRO A 104 -16.26 20.58 -0.85
N ASN A 105 -16.14 19.27 -0.59
CA ASN A 105 -14.88 18.63 -0.20
C ASN A 105 -14.28 17.72 -1.28
N GLN A 106 -14.85 17.70 -2.48
CA GLN A 106 -14.44 16.77 -3.53
C GLN A 106 -14.49 17.40 -4.92
N ARG A 107 -13.46 17.16 -5.71
CA ARG A 107 -13.44 17.50 -7.15
C ARG A 107 -13.25 16.24 -7.98
N LEU A 108 -14.05 16.11 -9.03
CA LEU A 108 -13.89 15.10 -10.06
C LEU A 108 -13.25 15.77 -11.27
N VAL A 109 -12.07 15.31 -11.64
CA VAL A 109 -11.24 15.93 -12.68
C VAL A 109 -10.88 14.88 -13.71
N ALA A 110 -11.17 15.14 -14.97
CA ALA A 110 -10.63 14.38 -16.09
C ALA A 110 -9.40 15.11 -16.63
N ALA A 111 -8.32 14.38 -16.86
CA ALA A 111 -7.12 14.92 -17.48
C ALA A 111 -6.68 14.07 -18.67
N ILE A 112 -6.13 14.71 -19.70
CA ILE A 112 -5.40 14.03 -20.76
C ILE A 112 -3.93 14.08 -20.40
N LEU A 113 -3.36 12.92 -20.11
CA LEU A 113 -1.94 12.76 -19.85
C LEU A 113 -1.20 12.34 -21.12
N VAL A 114 0.07 12.74 -21.22
CA VAL A 114 0.97 12.39 -22.31
C VAL A 114 2.25 11.77 -21.73
N GLY A 115 2.70 10.69 -22.36
CA GLY A 115 3.95 10.00 -22.05
C GLY A 115 4.50 9.36 -23.32
N GLY A 116 5.63 9.85 -23.82
CA GLY A 116 6.08 9.54 -25.18
C GLY A 116 5.03 10.00 -26.19
N GLU A 117 4.65 9.14 -27.13
CA GLU A 117 3.67 9.43 -28.18
C GLU A 117 2.21 9.14 -27.78
N LYS A 118 1.99 8.51 -26.62
CA LYS A 118 0.66 8.06 -26.21
C LYS A 118 -0.05 9.11 -25.37
N LYS A 119 -1.32 9.37 -25.73
CA LYS A 119 -2.26 10.16 -24.93
C LYS A 119 -3.19 9.22 -24.16
N THR A 120 -3.39 9.49 -22.87
CA THR A 120 -4.25 8.68 -22.01
C THR A 120 -5.19 9.58 -21.23
N ARG A 121 -6.50 9.32 -21.33
CA ARG A 121 -7.50 9.99 -20.51
C ARG A 121 -7.56 9.32 -19.14
N VAL A 122 -7.37 10.11 -18.08
CA VAL A 122 -7.39 9.64 -16.69
C VAL A 122 -8.36 10.49 -15.88
N ASP A 123 -9.21 9.82 -15.11
CA ASP A 123 -10.16 10.43 -14.20
C ASP A 123 -9.64 10.36 -12.78
N TYR A 124 -9.67 11.50 -12.09
CA TYR A 124 -9.19 11.70 -10.74
C TYR A 124 -10.33 12.08 -9.81
N ARG A 125 -10.25 11.55 -8.58
CA ARG A 125 -11.04 12.01 -7.44
C ARG A 125 -10.14 12.71 -6.45
N LEU A 126 -10.22 14.02 -6.40
CA LEU A 126 -9.54 14.87 -5.44
C LEU A 126 -10.44 15.08 -4.23
N ILE A 127 -9.89 14.92 -3.03
CA ILE A 127 -10.59 15.19 -1.77
C ILE A 127 -9.79 16.22 -0.98
N ARG A 128 -10.49 17.23 -0.47
CA ARG A 128 -9.94 18.22 0.46
C ARG A 128 -10.02 17.66 1.88
N ALA A 129 -8.90 17.67 2.61
CA ALA A 129 -8.85 17.15 3.97
C ALA A 129 -9.06 18.29 4.97
N GLY A 130 -10.23 18.30 5.62
CA GLY A 130 -10.62 19.32 6.60
C GLY A 130 -10.57 20.74 6.03
N ASP A 131 -10.22 21.71 6.88
CA ASP A 131 -10.20 23.13 6.52
C ASP A 131 -9.00 23.53 5.66
N THR A 132 -8.05 22.62 5.41
CA THR A 132 -6.87 22.92 4.61
C THR A 132 -7.22 23.12 3.13
N ASP A 133 -6.58 24.08 2.45
CA ASP A 133 -6.72 24.29 1.00
C ASP A 133 -6.07 23.18 0.14
N SER A 134 -5.51 22.15 0.78
CA SER A 134 -4.78 21.09 0.08
C SER A 134 -5.70 19.96 -0.39
N PHE A 135 -5.61 19.62 -1.67
CA PHE A 135 -6.28 18.46 -2.25
C PHE A 135 -5.38 17.23 -2.19
N THR A 136 -6.00 16.06 -2.01
CA THR A 136 -5.36 14.75 -2.11
C THR A 136 -6.06 13.88 -3.15
N ILE A 137 -5.29 13.24 -4.01
CA ILE A 137 -5.78 12.27 -5.00
C ILE A 137 -6.12 10.96 -4.29
N MET A 138 -7.42 10.65 -4.23
CA MET A 138 -7.94 9.47 -3.54
C MET A 138 -8.31 8.34 -4.49
N LYS A 139 -8.63 8.65 -5.76
CA LYS A 139 -8.82 7.67 -6.83
C LYS A 139 -8.24 8.19 -8.14
N ARG A 140 -7.77 7.26 -8.96
CA ARG A 140 -7.26 7.44 -10.31
C ARG A 140 -7.78 6.28 -11.15
N SER A 141 -8.30 6.54 -12.35
CA SER A 141 -8.67 5.48 -13.30
C SER A 141 -7.45 4.93 -14.05
N GLY A 142 -7.63 3.83 -14.80
CA GLY A 142 -6.58 3.25 -15.65
C GLY A 142 -5.33 2.82 -14.87
N ARG A 143 -5.52 2.18 -13.72
CA ARG A 143 -4.41 1.74 -12.85
C ARG A 143 -3.81 0.43 -13.31
N GLU A 144 -4.61 -0.39 -13.97
CA GLU A 144 -4.31 -1.76 -14.37
C GLU A 144 -3.25 -1.80 -15.49
N GLY A 145 -3.27 -0.80 -16.36
CA GLY A 145 -2.31 -0.59 -17.44
C GLY A 145 -1.10 0.28 -17.08
N ASP A 146 -0.99 0.77 -15.84
CA ASP A 146 0.10 1.63 -15.40
C ASP A 146 0.92 0.93 -14.31
N ILE A 147 2.20 0.68 -14.58
CA ILE A 147 3.10 -0.03 -13.64
C ILE A 147 3.19 0.64 -12.27
N ARG A 148 2.92 1.95 -12.17
CA ARG A 148 2.97 2.70 -10.92
C ARG A 148 1.80 2.37 -10.00
N TYR A 149 0.63 2.10 -10.58
CA TYR A 149 -0.63 1.98 -9.84
C TYR A 149 -1.22 0.58 -9.89
N ARG A 150 -0.60 -0.35 -10.63
CA ARG A 150 -1.06 -1.73 -10.73
C ARG A 150 -1.21 -2.33 -9.33
N PRO A 151 -2.40 -2.84 -8.97
CA PRO A 151 -2.58 -3.52 -7.70
C PRO A 151 -1.70 -4.76 -7.68
N SER A 152 -1.09 -5.06 -6.54
CA SER A 152 -0.39 -6.32 -6.36
C SER A 152 -1.39 -7.47 -6.50
N VAL A 153 -1.08 -8.46 -7.32
CA VAL A 153 -1.72 -9.78 -7.23
C VAL A 153 -1.15 -10.43 -5.97
N GLU A 154 -1.67 -10.06 -4.80
CA GLU A 154 -1.43 -10.84 -3.58
C GLU A 154 -2.21 -12.16 -3.76
N ALA A 155 -1.50 -13.29 -3.67
CA ALA A 155 -2.10 -14.62 -3.53
C ALA A 155 -3.17 -14.59 -2.42
N PRO A 156 -4.26 -15.38 -2.54
CA PRO A 156 -5.43 -15.25 -1.69
C PRO A 156 -5.03 -15.30 -0.22
N LYS A 157 -5.37 -14.23 0.51
CA LYS A 157 -5.29 -14.20 1.97
C LYS A 157 -6.17 -15.33 2.48
N ALA A 158 -5.57 -16.33 3.12
CA ALA A 158 -6.28 -17.40 3.79
C ALA A 158 -7.36 -16.76 4.67
N VAL A 159 -8.63 -16.97 4.27
CA VAL A 159 -9.79 -16.53 5.02
C VAL A 159 -9.72 -17.25 6.36
N SER A 160 -9.52 -16.47 7.42
CA SER A 160 -9.71 -16.93 8.79
C SER A 160 -11.16 -17.39 8.90
N MET A 161 -11.37 -18.71 8.86
CA MET A 161 -12.66 -19.33 9.11
C MET A 161 -13.01 -19.14 10.59
N LEU A 162 -13.69 -18.04 10.89
CA LEU A 162 -14.53 -17.94 12.08
C LEU A 162 -15.86 -18.62 11.73
N ALA A 163 -16.01 -19.90 12.08
CA ALA A 163 -17.29 -20.60 12.00
C ALA A 163 -18.08 -20.31 13.29
N THR A 164 -19.07 -19.42 13.17
CA THR A 164 -20.11 -19.19 14.16
C THR A 164 -21.19 -20.28 14.09
N ASN A 165 -21.67 -20.65 15.28
CA ASN A 165 -22.77 -21.56 15.62
C ASN A 165 -23.99 -21.54 14.69
N SER A 166 -24.56 -22.72 14.44
CA SER A 166 -26.01 -22.91 14.24
C SER A 166 -26.46 -24.27 14.82
N ALA A 167 -27.60 -24.24 15.50
CA ALA A 167 -28.21 -25.35 16.24
C ALA A 167 -29.42 -25.92 15.47
N GLY A 168 -29.70 -27.24 15.60
CA GLY A 168 -31.03 -27.80 15.27
C GLY A 168 -31.16 -29.32 15.00
N LYS A 169 -31.26 -30.15 16.07
CA LYS A 169 -32.14 -31.35 16.32
C LYS A 169 -32.17 -32.58 15.32
N PRO A 170 -32.78 -33.76 15.65
CA PRO A 170 -32.24 -34.88 16.47
C PRO A 170 -32.28 -36.31 15.81
N VAL A 171 -31.39 -37.21 16.30
CA VAL A 171 -31.30 -38.72 16.36
C VAL A 171 -32.25 -39.64 15.53
N PRO A 172 -31.82 -40.85 15.07
CA PRO A 172 -31.91 -42.06 15.90
C PRO A 172 -30.67 -43.00 15.87
N LYS A 173 -30.50 -43.77 16.96
CA LYS A 173 -29.47 -44.81 17.20
C LYS A 173 -29.76 -46.11 16.45
N PRO A 174 -28.77 -47.02 16.33
CA PRO A 174 -28.97 -48.38 16.84
C PRO A 174 -27.85 -48.87 17.78
N MET A 175 -28.26 -49.77 18.70
CA MET A 175 -27.46 -50.57 19.66
C MET A 175 -26.71 -51.70 18.91
N LEU A 176 -25.62 -52.37 19.35
CA LEU A 176 -25.41 -53.15 20.58
C LEU A 176 -23.90 -53.51 20.81
N HIS A 177 -23.42 -53.34 22.07
CA HIS A 177 -22.55 -54.20 22.93
C HIS A 177 -21.07 -54.59 22.57
N PRO A 178 -20.20 -55.06 23.53
CA PRO A 178 -19.59 -54.33 24.67
C PRO A 178 -18.10 -54.71 24.98
N ALA A 179 -17.55 -54.16 26.08
CA ALA A 179 -16.28 -54.48 26.80
C ALA A 179 -14.97 -53.91 26.17
N ALA A 180 -14.03 -53.27 26.88
CA ALA A 180 -13.62 -53.39 28.27
C ALA A 180 -13.03 -52.07 28.84
N LYS A 181 -13.20 -51.87 30.15
CA LYS A 181 -12.34 -51.05 31.05
C LYS A 181 -11.39 -52.03 31.78
N PRO A 182 -10.31 -51.63 32.51
CA PRO A 182 -10.08 -50.33 33.16
C PRO A 182 -8.63 -49.77 33.06
N GLY A 183 -8.43 -48.47 33.30
CA GLY A 183 -7.78 -48.04 34.55
C GLY A 183 -7.26 -46.59 34.49
N PRO A 184 -7.10 -45.89 35.64
CA PRO A 184 -7.33 -44.45 35.76
C PRO A 184 -6.09 -43.63 36.18
N LYS A 185 -6.31 -42.30 36.30
CA LYS A 185 -5.48 -41.25 36.98
C LYS A 185 -4.57 -40.47 36.02
N GLN A 186 -4.45 -39.15 36.03
CA GLN A 186 -4.81 -38.15 37.03
C GLN A 186 -4.82 -36.75 36.37
N ALA A 187 -5.78 -35.91 36.77
CA ALA A 187 -5.83 -34.49 36.47
C ALA A 187 -4.87 -33.69 37.36
N ARG A 188 -4.17 -32.68 36.81
CA ARG A 188 -3.66 -31.55 37.61
C ARG A 188 -3.82 -30.21 36.88
N LYS A 189 -4.50 -29.30 37.59
CA LYS A 189 -4.84 -27.90 37.25
C LYS A 189 -3.61 -26.96 37.24
N PRO A 190 -3.71 -25.78 36.60
CA PRO A 190 -2.61 -24.81 36.50
C PRO A 190 -2.51 -23.89 37.74
N LYS A 191 -1.28 -23.59 38.20
CA LYS A 191 -1.02 -22.59 39.25
C LYS A 191 -0.76 -21.20 38.63
N ARG A 192 -1.60 -20.24 39.02
CA ARG A 192 -1.39 -18.78 38.89
C ARG A 192 -0.76 -18.21 40.17
N LYS A 193 -0.19 -17.01 40.01
CA LYS A 193 0.08 -15.93 40.98
C LYS A 193 1.49 -15.85 41.60
N GLY A 194 2.15 -14.73 41.30
CA GLY A 194 3.21 -14.14 42.12
C GLY A 194 3.36 -12.66 41.76
N LYS A 195 2.71 -11.77 42.51
CA LYS A 195 2.88 -10.31 42.43
C LYS A 195 3.19 -9.79 43.84
N LYS A 196 4.20 -8.91 43.91
CA LYS A 196 4.54 -7.93 44.96
C LYS A 196 5.18 -8.41 46.28
N ARG A 197 6.34 -7.81 46.57
CA ARG A 197 6.71 -7.00 47.77
C ARG A 197 8.01 -6.27 47.38
N LEU A 198 8.08 -4.94 47.21
CA LEU A 198 8.10 -3.87 48.22
C LEU A 198 9.00 -4.18 49.43
N LEU A 199 10.20 -3.60 49.42
CA LEU A 199 10.96 -3.25 50.62
C LEU A 199 11.56 -1.85 50.39
N LYS A 200 11.28 -0.98 51.34
CA LYS A 200 11.75 0.39 51.48
C LYS A 200 13.04 0.38 52.32
N THR A 201 13.81 1.46 52.15
CA THR A 201 14.64 2.18 53.15
C THR A 201 15.91 1.50 53.68
N PRO A 202 16.89 2.27 54.20
CA PRO A 202 16.96 3.74 54.38
C PRO A 202 17.77 4.46 53.30
#